data_AF-K1V1L2-F1
#
_entry.id   AF-K1V1L2-F1
#
_cell.length_a   1.000
_cell.length_b   1.000
_cell.length_c   1.000
_cell.angle_alpha   90.00
_cell.angle_beta   90.00
_cell.angle_gamma   90.00
#
_symmetry.space_group_name_H-M   'P 1'
#
loop_
_entity.id
_entity.type
_entity.pdbx_description
1 polymer ?
#
loop_
_entity_poly.entity_id
_entity_poly.type
_entity_poly.pdbx_seq_one_letter_code
_entity_poly.pdbx_strand_id
1 'polypeptide(L)' 'MKEKDITPEKIAQINALNDIAQARGQTLAEMALAWLLSHDEITTVLIGASKTSQILDNIKAVQNTSFTAEELEAIDRISK' A
#
# COMPACT_ATOMS: atom_id res chain seq x y z
N MET A 1 -0.59 20.17 -1.67
CA MET A 1 -1.83 19.36 -1.77
C MET A 1 -3.00 20.32 -1.63
N LYS A 2 -4.00 20.27 -2.51
CA LYS A 2 -5.14 21.20 -2.46
C LYS A 2 -6.14 20.71 -1.41
N GLU A 3 -6.63 21.60 -0.55
CA GLU A 3 -7.56 21.31 0.57
C GLU A 3 -8.92 20.72 0.15
N LYS A 4 -9.18 20.55 -1.16
CA LYS A 4 -10.45 20.08 -1.71
C LYS A 4 -10.55 18.54 -1.86
N ASP A 5 -9.47 17.80 -1.57
CA ASP A 5 -9.42 16.34 -1.78
C ASP A 5 -9.58 15.50 -0.51
N ILE A 6 -9.70 16.13 0.66
CA ILE A 6 -9.88 15.45 1.94
C ILE A 6 -11.38 15.42 2.25
N THR A 7 -12.05 14.35 1.82
CA THR A 7 -13.44 14.10 2.19
C THR A 7 -13.49 13.08 3.34
N PRO A 8 -14.52 13.13 4.21
CA PRO A 8 -14.69 12.15 5.28
C PRO A 8 -14.67 10.70 4.78
N GLU A 9 -15.20 10.46 3.58
CA GLU A 9 -15.23 9.15 2.94
C GLU A 9 -13.82 8.68 2.59
N LYS A 10 -12.98 9.54 2.03
CA LYS A 10 -11.58 9.22 1.74
C LYS A 10 -10.77 8.94 3.00
N ILE A 11 -11.03 9.67 4.09
CA ILE A 11 -10.40 9.39 5.38
C ILE A 11 -10.81 8.01 5.89
N ALA A 12 -12.10 7.66 5.77
CA ALA A 12 -12.59 6.34 6.18
C ALA A 12 -11.95 5.21 5.35
N GLN A 13 -11.81 5.40 4.03
CA GLN A 13 -11.12 4.45 3.15
C GLN A 13 -9.64 4.28 3.54
N ILE A 14 -8.92 5.39 3.77
CA ILE A 14 -7.52 5.36 4.20
C ILE A 14 -7.36 4.62 5.52
N ASN A 15 -8.24 4.87 6.50
CA ASN A 15 -8.20 4.19 7.78
C ASN A 15 -8.45 2.68 7.63
N ALA A 16 -9.45 2.28 6.85
CA ALA A 16 -9.75 0.87 6.61
C ALA A 16 -8.59 0.13 5.90
N LEU A 17 -7.94 0.78 4.93
CA LEU A 17 -6.73 0.23 4.29
C LEU A 17 -5.56 0.14 5.28
N ASN A 18 -5.42 1.13 6.18
CA ASN A 18 -4.37 1.09 7.19
C ASN A 18 -4.59 -0.04 8.20
N ASP A 19 -5.83 -0.37 8.55
CA ASP A 19 -6.12 -1.52 9.43
C ASP A 19 -5.65 -2.84 8.81
N ILE A 20 -5.84 -3.02 7.51
CA ILE A 20 -5.34 -4.19 6.77
C ILE A 20 -3.80 -4.20 6.77
N ALA A 21 -3.17 -3.05 6.52
CA ALA A 21 -1.71 -2.94 6.55
C ALA A 21 -1.13 -3.33 7.92
N GLN A 22 -1.74 -2.86 9.01
CA GLN A 22 -1.32 -3.19 10.37
C GLN A 22 -1.50 -4.69 10.66
N ALA A 23 -2.60 -5.31 10.22
CA ALA A 23 -2.79 -6.76 10.35
C ALA A 23 -1.71 -7.58 9.62
N ARG A 24 -1.16 -7.04 8.53
CA ARG A 24 -0.04 -7.61 7.78
C ARG A 24 1.34 -7.29 8.37
N GLY A 25 1.41 -6.50 9.44
CA GLY A 25 2.67 -6.02 10.03
C GLY A 25 3.42 -5.00 9.17
N GLN A 26 2.70 -4.29 8.29
CA GLN A 26 3.24 -3.30 7.36
C GLN A 26 2.63 -1.92 7.62
N THR A 27 3.34 -0.87 7.24
CA THR A 27 2.74 0.46 7.07
C THR A 27 1.85 0.49 5.83
N LEU A 28 0.88 1.41 5.77
CA LEU A 28 0.03 1.59 4.58
C LEU A 28 0.86 1.82 3.31
N ALA A 29 1.97 2.57 3.41
CA ALA A 29 2.87 2.81 2.29
C ALA A 29 3.59 1.54 1.83
N GLU A 30 4.08 0.72 2.76
CA GLU A 30 4.69 -0.58 2.46
C GLU A 30 3.66 -1.54 1.82
N MET A 31 2.43 -1.58 2.33
CA MET A 31 1.36 -2.40 1.75
C MET A 31 1.00 -1.96 0.32
N ALA A 32 0.93 -0.66 0.06
CA ALA A 32 0.64 -0.14 -1.28
C ALA A 32 1.74 -0.52 -2.30
N LEU A 33 3.01 -0.46 -1.89
CA LEU A 33 4.13 -0.93 -2.70
C LEU A 33 4.09 -2.44 -2.92
N ALA A 34 3.81 -3.21 -1.86
CA ALA A 34 3.66 -4.67 -1.94
C ALA A 34 2.54 -5.08 -2.89
N TRP A 35 1.41 -4.38 -2.86
CA TRP A 35 0.26 -4.61 -3.75
C TRP A 35 0.61 -4.34 -5.21
N LEU A 36 1.37 -3.28 -5.51
CA LEU A 36 1.85 -3.03 -6.87
C LEU A 36 2.79 -4.15 -7.35
N LEU A 37 3.64 -4.66 -6.45
CA LEU A 37 4.60 -5.73 -6.74
C LEU A 37 3.97 -7.13 -6.79
N SER A 38 2.73 -7.32 -6.31
CA SER A 38 2.05 -8.61 -6.35
C SER A 38 1.45 -8.93 -7.73
N HIS A 39 1.43 -7.96 -8.64
CA HIS A 39 0.93 -8.14 -9.99
C HIS A 39 2.07 -8.59 -10.90
N ASP A 40 2.06 -9.84 -11.35
CA ASP A 40 3.08 -10.43 -12.24
C ASP A 40 3.25 -9.66 -13.56
N GLU A 41 2.22 -8.90 -13.99
CA GLU A 41 2.27 -8.04 -15.17
C GLU A 41 3.17 -6.81 -14.99
N ILE A 42 3.51 -6.47 -13.74
CA ILE A 42 4.36 -5.32 -13.41
C ILE A 42 5.81 -5.76 -13.33
N THR A 43 6.56 -5.48 -14.39
CA THR A 43 7.96 -5.91 -14.53
C THR A 43 8.91 -5.12 -13.64
N THR A 44 8.57 -3.87 -13.27
CA THR A 44 9.42 -3.03 -12.41
C THR A 44 8.63 -1.91 -11.75
N VAL A 45 8.98 -1.58 -10.51
CA VAL A 45 8.48 -0.40 -9.79
C VAL A 45 9.62 0.60 -9.66
N LEU A 46 9.42 1.79 -10.21
CA LEU A 46 10.45 2.84 -10.24
C LEU A 46 10.33 3.70 -8.98
N ILE A 47 11.13 3.36 -7.96
CA ILE A 47 11.04 4.03 -6.65
C ILE A 47 12.09 5.15 -6.57
N GLY A 48 11.63 6.38 -6.36
CA GLY A 48 12.49 7.52 -6.05
C GLY A 48 12.88 7.51 -4.57
N ALA A 49 14.16 7.37 -4.27
CA ALA A 49 14.68 7.49 -2.90
C ALA A 49 15.56 8.74 -2.80
N SER A 50 15.13 9.71 -2.00
CA SER A 50 15.88 10.94 -1.68
C SER A 50 16.87 10.75 -0.53
N LYS A 51 16.74 9.65 0.24
CA LYS A 51 17.62 9.25 1.34
C LYS A 51 17.80 7.73 1.34
N THR A 52 18.95 7.25 1.80
CA THR A 52 19.27 5.81 1.90
C THR A 52 18.31 5.04 2.80
N SER A 53 17.75 5.68 3.83
CA SER A 53 16.74 5.06 4.69
C SER A 53 15.47 4.68 3.93
N GLN A 54 15.06 5.46 2.93
CA GLN A 54 13.88 5.15 2.12
C GLN A 54 14.08 3.89 1.28
N ILE A 55 15.33 3.58 0.87
CA ILE A 55 15.65 2.34 0.18
C ILE A 55 15.39 1.14 1.11
N LEU A 56 15.80 1.23 2.38
CA LEU A 56 15.54 0.19 3.38
C LEU A 56 14.06 -0.01 3.65
N ASP A 57 13.27 1.06 3.73
CA ASP A 57 11.81 0.98 3.91
C ASP A 57 11.14 0.35 2.68
N ASN A 58 11.58 0.69 1.47
CA ASN A 58 11.12 0.04 0.24
C ASN A 58 11.50 -1.46 0.19
N ILE A 59 12.69 -1.81 0.70
CA ILE A 59 13.12 -3.21 0.80
C ILE A 59 12.24 -3.99 1.80
N LYS A 60 11.73 -3.36 2.86
CA LYS A 60 10.77 -4.03 3.76
C LYS A 60 9.43 -4.28 3.07
N ALA A 61 8.98 -3.37 2.21
CA ALA A 61 7.75 -3.55 1.44
C ALA A 61 7.80 -4.79 0.52
N VAL A 62 8.94 -5.06 -0.12
CA VAL A 62 9.14 -6.27 -0.97
C VAL A 62 9.23 -7.59 -0.18
N GLN A 63 9.33 -7.57 1.15
CA GLN A 63 9.43 -8.80 1.95
C GLN A 63 8.08 -9.51 2.15
N ASN A 64 6.95 -8.82 1.99
CA ASN A 64 5.62 -9.39 2.13
C ASN A 64 4.69 -8.94 0.99
N THR A 65 4.96 -9.45 -0.21
CA THR A 65 4.24 -9.16 -1.46
C THR A 65 3.09 -10.13 -1.76
N SER A 66 2.92 -11.18 -0.95
CA SER A 66 1.84 -12.13 -1.13
C SER A 66 0.55 -11.62 -0.46
N PHE A 67 -0.53 -11.62 -1.20
CA PHE A 67 -1.87 -11.32 -0.69
C PHE A 67 -2.75 -12.56 -0.81
N THR A 68 -3.57 -12.80 0.22
CA THR A 68 -4.65 -13.78 0.19
C THR A 68 -5.81 -13.26 -0.67
N ALA A 69 -6.68 -14.16 -1.13
CA ALA A 69 -7.85 -13.77 -1.91
C ALA A 69 -8.78 -12.85 -1.11
N GLU A 70 -8.90 -13.12 0.20
CA GLU A 70 -9.72 -12.34 1.13
C GLU A 70 -9.18 -10.92 1.31
N GLU A 71 -7.86 -10.74 1.38
CA GLU A 71 -7.23 -9.42 1.46
C GLU A 71 -7.41 -8.62 0.17
N LEU A 72 -7.26 -9.26 -0.99
CA LEU A 72 -7.47 -8.61 -2.30
C LEU A 72 -8.92 -8.16 -2.45
N GLU A 73 -9.89 -9.02 -2.11
CA GLU A 73 -11.31 -8.65 -2.13
C GLU A 73 -11.64 -7.49 -1.18
N ALA A 74 -11.01 -7.45 -0.01
CA ALA A 74 -11.18 -6.35 0.94
C ALA A 74 -10.61 -5.04 0.40
N ILE A 75 -9.39 -5.07 -0.16
CA ILE A 75 -8.74 -3.90 -0.77
C ILE A 75 -9.58 -3.34 -1.93
N ASP A 76 -10.08 -4.21 -2.81
CA ASP A 76 -10.94 -3.83 -3.94
C ASP A 76 -12.27 -3.23 -3.50
N ARG A 77 -12.86 -3.74 -2.42
CA ARG A 77 -14.11 -3.21 -1.86
C ARG A 77 -13.93 -1.82 -1.27
N ILE A 78 -12.78 -1.56 -0.65
CA ILE A 78 -12.48 -0.28 0.01
C ILE A 78 -12.03 0.78 -1.01
N SER A 79 -11.32 0.38 -2.06
CA SER A 79 -10.70 1.29 -3.03
C SER A 79 -11.61 1.69 -4.20
N LYS A 80 -12.79 1.07 -4.31
CA LYS A 80 -13.89 1.48 -5.22
C LYS A 80 -14.69 2.64 -4.63
#